data_AF-A0A2N2Z4W9-F1
#
_entry.id   AF-A0A2N2Z4W9-F1
#
_cell.length_a   1.000
_cell.length_b   1.000
_cell.length_c   1.000
_cell.angle_alpha   90.00
_cell.angle_beta   90.00
_cell.angle_gamma   90.00
#
_symmetry.space_group_name_H-M   'P 1'
#
loop_
_entity.id
_entity.type
_entity.pdbx_description
1 polymer ?
#
loop_
_entity_poly.entity_id
_entity_poly.type
_entity_poly.pdbx_seq_one_letter_code
_entity_poly.pdbx_strand_id
1 'polypeptide(L)'
;MKEEKPKKRYIHKLKSKYRLSIYNDQTFEEVWVMRLSRLNVIAAVGGVAILLVTAVTLLITFTPIREFIPGYPDGTTRRYIVQNALKADSLERELQQWKIYLGNLHTILRGESPDNLERLPDTSVR
;
A
#
# COMPACT_ATOMS: atom_id res chain seq x y z
N MET A 1 -7.66 6.11 63.76
CA MET A 1 -6.50 6.17 62.85
C MET A 1 -7.03 5.89 61.45
N LYS A 2 -7.19 6.92 60.60
CA LYS A 2 -7.82 6.78 59.28
C LYS A 2 -6.78 6.25 58.30
N GLU A 3 -6.91 4.99 57.89
CA GLU A 3 -6.08 4.41 56.83
C GLU A 3 -6.37 5.12 55.51
N GLU A 4 -5.52 6.08 55.15
CA GLU A 4 -5.60 6.74 53.86
C GLU A 4 -5.11 5.80 52.77
N LYS A 5 -6.09 5.29 52.01
CA LYS A 5 -5.93 4.37 50.88
C LYS A 5 -4.72 4.73 49.99
N PRO A 6 -3.84 3.77 49.65
CA PRO A 6 -2.57 4.01 48.98
C PRO A 6 -2.70 4.70 47.61
N LYS A 7 -3.87 4.60 46.95
CA LYS A 7 -4.17 5.26 45.66
C LYS A 7 -3.98 6.78 45.67
N LYS A 8 -4.30 7.49 46.75
CA LYS A 8 -4.16 8.96 46.80
C LYS A 8 -2.71 9.43 46.73
N ARG A 9 -1.79 8.66 47.31
CA ARG A 9 -0.36 9.03 47.42
C ARG A 9 0.36 8.96 46.06
N TYR A 10 0.00 8.01 45.20
CA TYR A 10 0.56 7.89 43.84
C TYR A 10 0.14 9.06 42.94
N ILE A 11 -1.14 9.43 42.96
CA ILE A 11 -1.66 10.56 42.16
C ILE A 11 -0.96 11.88 42.55
N HIS A 12 -0.67 12.06 43.85
CA HIS A 12 0.05 13.23 44.34
C HIS A 12 1.52 13.26 43.86
N LYS A 13 2.20 12.10 43.80
CA LYS A 13 3.55 11.98 43.25
C LYS A 13 3.63 12.18 41.73
N LEU A 14 2.55 11.93 40.99
CA LEU A 14 2.49 12.20 39.55
C LEU A 14 2.28 13.70 39.25
N LYS A 15 1.60 14.43 40.14
CA LYS A 15 1.38 15.88 40.03
C LYS A 15 2.56 16.74 40.51
N SER A 16 3.58 16.16 41.13
CA SER A 16 4.75 16.96 41.57
C SER A 16 5.46 17.57 40.35
N LYS A 17 5.72 18.87 40.45
CA LYS A 17 6.40 19.65 39.42
C LYS A 17 7.91 19.50 39.63
N TYR A 18 8.62 19.03 38.61
CA TYR A 18 10.08 18.98 38.59
C TYR A 18 10.59 20.15 37.76
N ARG A 19 11.71 20.75 38.17
CA ARG A 19 12.41 21.78 37.41
C ARG A 19 13.58 21.10 36.71
N LEU A 20 13.53 21.04 35.39
CA LEU A 20 14.70 20.71 34.57
C LEU A 20 15.38 22.04 34.23
N SER A 21 16.63 22.19 34.62
CA SER A 21 17.44 23.34 34.22
C SER A 21 18.73 22.88 33.55
N ILE A 22 19.10 23.58 32.47
CA ILE A 22 20.33 23.38 31.73
C ILE A 22 21.23 24.58 32.04
N TYR A 23 22.37 24.32 32.65
CA TYR A 23 23.39 25.31 32.95
C TYR A 23 24.54 25.21 31.97
N ASN A 24 25.16 26.35 31.64
CA ASN A 24 26.44 26.37 30.95
C ASN A 24 27.54 26.04 31.96
N ASP A 25 28.31 25.00 31.69
CA ASP A 25 29.37 24.51 32.60
C ASP A 25 30.52 25.53 32.79
N GLN A 26 30.76 26.39 31.80
CA GLN A 26 31.85 27.36 31.84
C GLN A 26 31.49 28.68 32.52
N THR A 27 30.25 29.16 32.33
CA THR A 27 29.80 30.45 32.87
C THR A 27 28.86 30.31 34.06
N PHE A 28 28.44 29.09 34.40
CA PHE A 28 27.41 28.77 35.40
C PHE A 28 26.06 29.49 35.17
N GLU A 29 25.85 30.06 33.98
CA GLU A 29 24.59 30.72 33.64
C GLU A 29 23.50 29.69 33.33
N GLU A 30 22.30 29.93 33.85
CA GLU A 30 21.13 29.09 33.59
C GLU A 30 20.54 29.45 32.22
N VAL A 31 20.82 28.63 31.21
CA VAL A 31 20.47 28.92 29.81
C VAL A 31 19.00 28.58 29.53
N TRP A 32 18.48 27.52 30.15
CA TRP A 32 17.12 27.06 29.92
C TRP A 32 16.49 26.41 31.14
N VAL A 33 15.23 26.76 31.43
CA VAL A 33 14.48 26.26 32.58
C VAL A 33 13.10 25.82 32.15
N MET A 34 12.80 24.52 32.27
CA MET A 34 11.47 23.99 32.01
C MET A 34 10.90 23.29 33.25
N ARG A 35 9.71 23.70 33.68
CA ARG A 35 8.99 23.07 34.80
C ARG A 35 8.06 21.99 34.24
N LEU A 36 8.42 20.72 34.41
CA LEU A 36 7.66 19.58 33.91
C LEU A 36 7.11 18.73 35.06
N SER A 37 5.83 18.39 35.00
CA SER A 37 5.27 17.29 35.78
C SER A 37 5.52 15.97 35.06
N ARG A 38 5.71 14.86 35.80
CA ARG A 38 5.87 13.51 35.22
C ARG A 38 4.75 13.17 34.22
N LEU A 39 3.52 13.62 34.48
CA LEU A 39 2.39 13.44 33.57
C LEU A 39 2.58 14.19 32.24
N ASN A 40 3.10 15.41 32.28
CA ASN A 40 3.29 16.22 31.08
C ASN A 40 4.43 15.66 30.21
N VAL A 41 5.48 15.11 30.82
CA VAL A 41 6.55 14.42 30.10
C VAL A 41 6.00 13.19 29.39
N ILE A 42 5.21 12.35 30.08
CA ILE A 42 4.60 11.16 29.47
C ILE A 42 3.65 11.56 28.34
N ALA A 43 2.83 12.60 28.53
CA ALA A 43 1.94 13.10 27.49
C ALA A 43 2.71 13.67 26.28
N ALA A 44 3.79 14.40 26.50
CA ALA A 44 4.64 14.94 25.42
C ALA A 44 5.34 13.83 24.64
N VAL A 45 5.95 12.85 25.33
CA VAL A 45 6.61 11.70 24.71
C VAL A 45 5.60 10.85 23.94
N GLY A 46 4.44 10.57 24.54
CA GLY A 46 3.34 9.87 23.88
C GLY A 46 2.81 10.62 22.66
N GLY A 47 2.66 11.95 22.76
CA GLY A 47 2.26 12.81 21.66
C GLY A 47 3.26 12.79 20.50
N VAL A 48 4.56 12.87 20.80
CA VAL A 48 5.63 12.75 19.80
C VAL A 48 5.64 11.37 19.15
N ALA A 49 5.45 10.31 19.93
CA ALA A 49 5.38 8.95 19.41
C ALA A 49 4.17 8.76 18.47
N ILE A 50 2.98 9.24 18.86
CA ILE A 50 1.79 9.21 18.02
C ILE A 50 2.02 10.01 16.74
N LEU A 51 2.57 11.22 16.85
CA LEU A 51 2.89 12.08 15.71
C LEU A 51 3.85 11.38 14.75
N LEU A 52 4.92 10.75 15.24
CA LEU A 52 5.85 9.97 14.43
C LEU A 52 5.17 8.80 13.73
N VAL A 53 4.36 8.02 14.45
CA VAL A 53 3.61 6.89 13.85
C VAL A 53 2.68 7.39 12.76
N THR A 54 1.94 8.48 13.00
CA THR A 54 1.06 9.10 12.00
C THR A 54 1.86 9.60 10.81
N ALA A 55 2.97 10.30 11.03
CA ALA A 55 3.83 10.82 9.96
C ALA A 55 4.41 9.70 9.09
N VAL A 56 4.92 8.62 9.71
CA VAL A 56 5.42 7.44 8.98
C VAL A 56 4.31 6.74 8.21
N THR A 57 3.13 6.60 8.80
CA THR A 57 1.97 5.99 8.13
C THR A 57 1.53 6.81 6.91
N LEU A 58 1.47 8.13 7.05
CA LEU A 58 1.21 9.03 5.93
C LEU A 58 2.29 8.89 4.86
N LEU A 59 3.56 8.89 5.26
CA LEU A 59 4.68 8.74 4.32
C LEU A 59 4.56 7.43 3.53
N ILE A 60 4.31 6.29 4.18
CA ILE A 60 4.11 4.98 3.50
C ILE A 60 2.89 5.01 2.55
N THR A 61 1.82 5.71 2.93
CA THR A 61 0.59 5.77 2.11
C THR A 61 0.77 6.67 0.89
N PHE A 62 1.48 7.78 1.05
CA PHE A 62 1.70 8.78 0.00
C PHE A 62 2.94 8.53 -0.86
N THR A 63 3.90 7.71 -0.40
CA THR A 63 5.06 7.32 -1.22
C THR A 63 4.90 5.91 -1.78
N PRO A 64 5.39 5.66 -3.01
CA PRO A 64 5.31 4.35 -3.65
C PRO A 64 6.34 3.34 -3.11
N ILE A 65 6.70 3.36 -1.83
CA ILE A 65 7.63 2.37 -1.25
C ILE A 65 7.08 0.95 -1.40
N ARG A 66 5.75 0.79 -1.42
CA ARG A 66 5.07 -0.48 -1.68
C ARG A 66 5.26 -1.04 -3.10
N GLU A 67 5.60 -0.22 -4.09
CA GLU A 67 5.93 -0.67 -5.46
C GLU A 67 7.32 -1.31 -5.54
N PHE A 68 8.18 -1.11 -4.55
CA PHE A 68 9.50 -1.73 -4.48
C PHE A 68 9.48 -3.17 -3.94
N ILE A 69 8.32 -3.70 -3.53
CA ILE A 69 8.19 -5.11 -3.17
C ILE A 69 7.90 -5.91 -4.45
N PRO A 70 8.88 -6.64 -5.01
CA PRO A 70 8.64 -7.48 -6.18
C PRO A 70 7.54 -8.50 -5.85
N GLY A 71 6.42 -8.46 -6.60
CA GLY A 71 5.26 -9.32 -6.40
C GLY A 71 3.93 -8.60 -6.18
N TYR A 72 3.92 -7.30 -5.86
CA TYR A 72 2.69 -6.49 -5.87
C TYR A 72 2.47 -5.86 -7.25
N PRO A 73 1.24 -5.88 -7.81
CA PRO A 73 0.99 -5.31 -9.12
C PRO A 73 1.10 -3.78 -9.06
N ASP A 74 2.25 -3.27 -9.50
CA ASP A 74 2.41 -1.88 -9.93
C ASP A 74 1.31 -1.55 -10.97
N GLY A 75 0.82 -0.31 -10.97
CA GLY A 75 -0.08 0.20 -12.00
C GLY A 75 0.45 -0.03 -13.42
N THR A 76 1.78 -0.09 -13.61
CA THR A 76 2.40 -0.46 -14.90
C THR A 76 2.23 -1.95 -15.22
N THR A 77 2.52 -2.85 -14.27
CA THR A 77 2.34 -4.30 -14.40
C THR A 77 0.90 -4.66 -14.72
N ARG A 78 -0.07 -4.02 -14.07
CA ARG A 78 -1.50 -4.23 -14.36
C ARG A 78 -1.85 -3.85 -15.81
N ARG A 79 -1.27 -2.77 -16.34
CA ARG A 79 -1.48 -2.37 -17.74
C ARG A 79 -0.90 -3.41 -18.70
N TYR A 80 0.31 -3.92 -18.43
CA TYR A 80 0.91 -4.96 -19.26
C TYR A 80 0.10 -6.27 -19.24
N ILE A 81 -0.41 -6.68 -18.08
CA ILE A 81 -1.28 -7.87 -17.97
C ILE A 81 -2.52 -7.71 -18.85
N VAL A 82 -3.22 -6.58 -18.77
CA VAL A 82 -4.42 -6.34 -19.59
C VAL A 82 -4.09 -6.31 -21.08
N GLN A 83 -3.02 -5.63 -21.48
CA GLN A 83 -2.61 -5.58 -22.88
C GLN A 83 -2.22 -6.96 -23.43
N ASN A 84 -1.50 -7.76 -22.64
CA ASN A 84 -1.10 -9.10 -23.04
C ASN A 84 -2.31 -10.04 -23.12
N ALA A 85 -3.26 -9.94 -22.19
CA ALA A 85 -4.51 -10.71 -22.25
C ALA A 85 -5.31 -10.40 -23.52
N LEU A 86 -5.44 -9.12 -23.89
CA LEU A 86 -6.11 -8.72 -25.13
C LEU A 86 -5.39 -9.25 -26.37
N LYS A 87 -4.05 -9.19 -26.42
CA LYS A 87 -3.27 -9.75 -27.53
C LYS A 87 -3.42 -11.26 -27.62
N ALA A 88 -3.41 -11.97 -26.49
CA ALA A 88 -3.59 -13.42 -26.44
C ALA A 88 -4.98 -13.84 -26.96
N ASP A 89 -6.05 -13.17 -26.51
CA ASP A 89 -7.42 -13.42 -27.01
C ASP A 89 -7.53 -13.17 -28.52
N SER A 90 -6.91 -12.08 -29.02
CA SER A 90 -6.87 -11.80 -30.46
C SER A 90 -6.18 -12.92 -31.24
N LEU A 91 -5.02 -13.40 -30.77
CA LEU A 91 -4.29 -14.49 -31.40
C LEU A 91 -5.06 -15.81 -31.35
N GLU A 92 -5.76 -16.09 -30.25
CA GLU A 92 -6.56 -17.31 -30.10
C GLU A 92 -7.72 -17.35 -31.11
N ARG A 93 -8.39 -16.21 -31.32
CA ARG A 93 -9.47 -16.08 -32.32
C ARG A 93 -8.96 -16.29 -33.74
N GLU A 94 -7.85 -15.65 -34.11
CA GLU A 94 -7.24 -15.85 -35.44
C GLU A 94 -6.82 -17.30 -35.64
N LEU A 95 -6.18 -17.92 -34.64
CA LEU A 95 -5.76 -19.32 -34.70
C LEU A 95 -6.96 -20.27 -34.87
N GLN A 96 -8.08 -19.98 -34.22
CA GLN A 96 -9.31 -20.77 -34.37
C GLN A 96 -9.87 -20.67 -35.79
N GLN A 97 -9.87 -19.47 -36.38
CA GLN A 97 -10.27 -19.28 -37.78
C GLN A 97 -9.35 -20.06 -38.74
N TRP A 98 -8.03 -20.00 -38.52
CA TRP A 98 -7.06 -20.78 -39.31
C TRP A 98 -7.27 -22.29 -39.19
N LYS A 99 -7.58 -22.80 -37.99
CA LYS A 99 -7.89 -24.22 -37.80
C LYS A 99 -9.11 -24.67 -38.59
N ILE A 100 -10.18 -23.86 -38.59
CA ILE A 100 -11.39 -24.14 -39.36
C ILE A 100 -11.08 -24.11 -40.87
N TYR A 101 -10.35 -23.09 -41.32
CA TYR A 101 -9.95 -22.96 -42.73
C TYR A 101 -9.12 -24.15 -43.22
N LEU A 102 -8.08 -24.54 -42.46
CA LEU A 102 -7.22 -25.68 -42.82
C LEU A 102 -7.97 -27.01 -42.75
N GLY A 103 -8.89 -27.16 -41.79
CA GLY A 103 -9.77 -28.33 -41.70
C GLY A 103 -10.63 -28.47 -42.96
N ASN A 104 -11.31 -27.39 -43.35
CA ASN A 104 -12.12 -27.36 -44.56
C ASN A 104 -11.30 -27.63 -45.83
N LEU A 105 -10.11 -27.02 -45.94
CA LEU A 105 -9.21 -27.23 -47.08
C LEU A 105 -8.81 -28.70 -47.22
N HIS A 106 -8.45 -29.33 -46.10
CA HIS A 106 -8.08 -30.74 -46.08
C HIS A 106 -9.26 -31.67 -46.41
N THR A 107 -10.48 -31.34 -46.00
CA THR A 107 -11.71 -32.07 -46.39
C THR A 107 -11.96 -31.98 -47.90
N ILE A 108 -11.82 -30.79 -48.50
CA ILE A 108 -11.96 -30.59 -49.95
C ILE A 108 -10.92 -31.41 -50.71
N LEU A 109 -9.66 -31.40 -50.26
CA LEU A 109 -8.57 -32.18 -50.88
C LEU A 109 -8.81 -33.69 -50.82
N ARG A 110 -9.60 -34.18 -49.87
CA ARG A 110 -10.02 -35.59 -49.76
C ARG A 110 -11.23 -35.94 -50.64
N GLY A 111 -11.82 -34.97 -51.33
CA GLY A 111 -13.00 -35.16 -52.16
C GLY A 111 -14.32 -35.19 -51.39
N GLU A 112 -14.31 -34.80 -50.11
CA GLU A 112 -15.49 -34.67 -49.26
C GLU A 112 -16.03 -33.22 -49.30
N SER A 113 -17.34 -33.05 -49.12
CA SER A 113 -17.95 -31.71 -49.04
C SER A 113 -17.83 -31.19 -47.60
N PRO A 114 -17.26 -30.00 -47.36
CA PRO A 114 -17.13 -29.47 -46.00
C PRO A 114 -18.49 -29.04 -45.45
N ASP A 115 -18.85 -29.55 -44.25
CA ASP A 115 -20.13 -29.27 -43.56
C ASP A 115 -20.28 -27.80 -43.11
N ASN A 116 -19.17 -27.05 -42.99
CA ASN A 116 -19.12 -25.73 -42.36
C ASN A 116 -18.80 -24.60 -43.35
N LEU A 117 -19.56 -24.52 -44.45
CA LEU A 117 -19.55 -23.38 -45.38
C LEU A 117 -20.41 -22.20 -44.88
N GLU A 118 -20.63 -22.10 -43.57
CA GLU A 118 -21.30 -20.95 -42.99
C GLU A 118 -20.42 -19.71 -43.16
N ARG A 119 -20.87 -18.90 -44.12
CA ARG A 119 -20.51 -17.51 -44.42
C ARG A 119 -19.85 -16.84 -43.21
N LEU A 120 -18.58 -16.50 -43.37
CA LEU A 120 -17.94 -15.46 -42.58
C LEU A 120 -18.90 -14.25 -42.59
N PRO A 121 -19.51 -13.84 -41.47
CA PRO A 121 -20.19 -12.56 -41.43
C PRO A 121 -19.11 -11.52 -41.68
N ASP A 122 -19.20 -10.87 -42.82
CA ASP A 122 -18.33 -9.79 -43.26
C ASP A 122 -18.26 -8.79 -42.10
N THR A 123 -17.16 -8.81 -41.34
CA THR A 123 -16.99 -7.92 -40.18
C THR A 123 -16.47 -6.55 -40.64
N SER A 124 -16.56 -6.26 -41.94
CA SER A 124 -16.37 -4.95 -42.54
C SER A 124 -17.56 -4.03 -42.24
N VAL A 125 -17.89 -3.87 -40.95
CA VAL A 125 -18.71 -2.75 -40.50
C VAL A 125 -17.78 -1.58 -40.22
N ARG A 126 -18.01 -0.53 -41.01
CA ARG A 126 -17.40 0.80 -41.04
C ARG A 126 -17.33 1.50 -39.68
#